data_AF-A0A388LZY4-F1
#
_entry.id   AF-A0A388LZY4-F1
#
_cell.length_a   1.000
_cell.length_b   1.000
_cell.length_c   1.000
_cell.angle_alpha   90.00
_cell.angle_beta   90.00
_cell.angle_gamma   90.00
#
_symmetry.space_group_name_H-M   'P 1'
#
loop_
_entity.id
_entity.type
_entity.pdbx_description
1 polymer ?
#
loop_
_entity_poly.entity_id
_entity_poly.type
_entity_poly.pdbx_seq_one_letter_code
_entity_poly.pdbx_strand_id
1 'polypeptide(L)'
;MLLLITEAKQRLDAVAAAAKQKAEDAEKARLLAIEQQHQHNEVAAKAADEERIQRREKIFSGERALLTMAAGWRAEAENGKMEESENKITLLHSHLTDLLATCITQQEDIHSLDDALAQVHSRLRQLEQRPVAAPDASSSNTSDRLEALEIDVGSLKDGVQLQQTATQQLEQRICTAANHSSSEPRETTPKFDGQEIFCDSTKTNPIPWFRKFELTLQLHYVKERKHHVYLYSRSGGACQAWLDNLLSKYGVMAADLHTKIS
;
A
#
# COMPACT_ATOMS: atom_id res chain seq x y z
N MET A 1 -26.60 -62.50 -31.18
CA MET A 1 -26.67 -61.06 -31.58
C MET A 1 -26.86 -60.16 -30.36
N LEU A 2 -27.91 -60.34 -29.55
CA LEU A 2 -28.14 -59.53 -28.33
C LEU A 2 -26.97 -59.55 -27.33
N LEU A 3 -26.40 -60.73 -27.05
CA LEU A 3 -25.31 -60.89 -26.08
C LEU A 3 -24.04 -60.09 -26.45
N LEU A 4 -23.71 -60.03 -27.75
CA LEU A 4 -22.58 -59.24 -28.28
C LEU A 4 -22.81 -57.73 -28.17
N ILE A 5 -24.06 -57.28 -28.32
CA ILE A 5 -24.43 -55.86 -28.19
C ILE A 5 -24.31 -55.42 -26.72
N THR A 6 -24.74 -56.26 -25.78
CA THR A 6 -24.63 -55.97 -24.35
C THR A 6 -23.17 -55.91 -23.90
N GLU A 7 -22.33 -56.81 -24.39
CA GLU A 7 -20.90 -56.83 -24.07
C GLU A 7 -20.16 -55.63 -24.69
N ALA A 8 -20.48 -55.25 -25.93
CA ALA A 8 -19.93 -54.04 -26.55
C ALA A 8 -20.31 -52.77 -25.78
N LYS A 9 -21.55 -52.69 -25.26
CA LYS A 9 -22.02 -51.57 -24.44
C LYS A 9 -21.29 -51.49 -23.11
N GLN A 10 -21.11 -52.61 -22.41
CA GLN A 10 -20.33 -52.66 -21.16
C GLN A 10 -18.88 -52.22 -21.35
N ARG A 11 -18.25 -52.61 -22.47
CA ARG A 11 -16.88 -52.16 -22.79
C ARG A 11 -16.81 -50.67 -23.05
N LEU A 12 -17.80 -50.11 -23.75
CA LEU A 12 -17.92 -48.65 -23.98
C LEU A 12 -18.09 -47.88 -22.67
N ASP A 13 -18.97 -48.35 -21.79
CA ASP A 13 -19.21 -47.73 -20.48
C ASP A 13 -17.95 -47.79 -19.59
N ALA A 14 -17.21 -48.90 -19.63
CA ALA A 14 -15.94 -49.06 -18.91
C ALA A 14 -14.84 -48.12 -19.46
N VAL A 15 -14.76 -47.94 -20.78
CA VAL A 15 -13.82 -46.99 -21.41
C VAL A 15 -14.17 -45.56 -21.05
N ALA A 16 -15.46 -45.20 -21.04
CA ALA A 16 -15.92 -43.86 -20.63
C ALA A 16 -15.60 -43.58 -19.15
N ALA A 17 -15.83 -44.55 -18.26
CA ALA A 17 -15.49 -44.43 -16.84
C ALA A 17 -13.97 -44.28 -16.63
N ALA A 18 -13.15 -45.06 -17.34
CA ALA A 18 -11.70 -44.95 -17.28
C ALA A 18 -11.18 -43.59 -17.81
N ALA A 19 -11.77 -43.08 -18.89
CA ALA A 19 -11.43 -41.75 -19.42
C ALA A 19 -11.80 -40.63 -18.44
N LYS A 20 -12.96 -40.72 -17.79
CA LYS A 20 -13.38 -39.77 -16.75
C LYS A 20 -12.44 -39.78 -15.55
N GLN A 21 -12.10 -40.97 -15.04
CA GLN A 21 -11.15 -41.11 -13.93
C GLN A 21 -9.79 -40.49 -14.28
N LYS A 22 -9.28 -40.77 -15.49
CA LYS A 22 -8.01 -40.20 -15.95
C LYS A 22 -8.05 -38.68 -16.05
N ALA A 23 -9.18 -38.08 -16.45
CA ALA A 23 -9.36 -36.64 -16.48
C ALA A 23 -9.39 -36.04 -15.06
N GLU A 24 -10.09 -36.69 -14.12
CA GLU A 24 -10.12 -36.26 -12.71
C GLU A 24 -8.74 -36.35 -12.05
N ASP A 25 -7.97 -37.40 -12.34
CA ASP A 25 -6.61 -37.57 -11.82
C ASP A 25 -5.65 -36.53 -12.42
N ALA A 26 -5.80 -36.20 -13.71
CA ALA A 26 -5.03 -35.15 -14.36
C ALA A 26 -5.35 -33.76 -13.78
N GLU A 27 -6.62 -33.47 -13.49
CA GLU A 27 -7.03 -32.21 -12.88
C GLU A 27 -6.50 -32.08 -11.44
N LYS A 28 -6.56 -33.16 -10.64
CA LYS A 28 -5.95 -33.17 -9.31
C LYS A 28 -4.45 -32.92 -9.35
N ALA A 29 -3.74 -33.52 -10.32
CA ALA A 29 -2.32 -33.28 -10.50
C ALA A 29 -2.02 -31.82 -10.89
N ARG A 30 -2.89 -31.20 -11.70
CA ARG A 30 -2.81 -29.79 -12.09
C ARG A 30 -2.99 -28.86 -10.89
N LEU A 31 -4.05 -29.07 -10.10
CA LEU A 31 -4.31 -28.28 -8.88
C LEU A 31 -3.17 -28.38 -7.87
N LEU A 32 -2.60 -29.58 -7.69
CA LEU A 32 -1.43 -29.77 -6.83
C LEU A 32 -0.23 -28.96 -7.32
N ALA A 33 0.03 -28.93 -8.63
CA ALA A 33 1.13 -28.15 -9.20
C ALA A 33 0.93 -26.64 -9.02
N ILE A 34 -0.31 -26.14 -9.13
CA ILE A 34 -0.63 -24.73 -8.90
C ILE A 34 -0.44 -24.37 -7.43
N GLU A 35 -0.94 -25.20 -6.53
CA GLU A 35 -0.77 -25.00 -5.08
C GLU A 35 0.71 -24.96 -4.70
N GLN A 36 1.52 -25.87 -5.24
CA GLN A 36 2.97 -25.88 -5.02
C GLN A 36 3.64 -24.61 -5.57
N GLN A 37 3.23 -24.15 -6.75
CA GLN A 37 3.74 -22.92 -7.33
C GLN A 37 3.36 -21.70 -6.49
N HIS A 38 2.11 -21.65 -6.01
CA HIS A 38 1.62 -20.60 -5.13
C HIS A 38 2.45 -20.54 -3.84
N GLN A 39 2.64 -21.68 -3.17
CA GLN A 39 3.43 -21.77 -1.94
C GLN A 39 4.88 -21.31 -2.17
N HIS A 40 5.49 -21.68 -3.30
CA HIS A 40 6.85 -21.24 -3.62
C HIS A 40 6.91 -19.72 -3.83
N ASN A 41 5.97 -19.17 -4.59
CA ASN A 41 5.87 -17.73 -4.83
C ASN A 41 5.62 -16.96 -3.52
N GLU A 42 4.78 -17.50 -2.63
CA GLU A 42 4.49 -16.90 -1.33
C GLU A 42 5.74 -16.83 -0.44
N VAL A 43 6.55 -17.90 -0.41
CA VAL A 43 7.83 -17.91 0.33
C VAL A 43 8.81 -16.87 -0.25
N ALA A 44 8.92 -16.80 -1.58
CA ALA A 44 9.78 -15.82 -2.23
C ALA A 44 9.33 -14.38 -1.97
N ALA A 45 8.01 -14.12 -2.00
CA ALA A 45 7.43 -12.81 -1.69
C ALA A 45 7.72 -12.40 -0.24
N LYS A 46 7.52 -13.30 0.74
CA LYS A 46 7.84 -13.05 2.14
C LYS A 46 9.32 -12.71 2.35
N ALA A 47 10.23 -13.40 1.67
CA ALA A 47 11.65 -13.12 1.75
C ALA A 47 12.01 -11.73 1.20
N ALA A 48 11.43 -11.36 0.05
CA ALA A 48 11.62 -10.03 -0.52
C ALA A 48 11.06 -8.92 0.37
N ASP A 49 9.93 -9.16 1.03
CA ASP A 49 9.34 -8.20 1.97
C ASP A 49 10.18 -8.00 3.24
N GLU A 50 10.74 -9.07 3.79
CA GLU A 50 11.64 -8.98 4.92
C GLU A 50 12.89 -8.13 4.57
N GLU A 51 13.43 -8.31 3.37
CA GLU A 51 14.56 -7.49 2.88
C GLU A 51 14.18 -6.00 2.76
N ARG A 52 12.96 -5.70 2.29
CA ARG A 52 12.45 -4.32 2.21
C ARG A 52 12.30 -3.70 3.59
N ILE A 53 11.80 -4.45 4.57
CA ILE A 53 11.66 -4.00 5.97
C ILE A 53 13.05 -3.69 6.54
N GLN A 54 14.03 -4.57 6.33
CA GLN A 54 15.39 -4.36 6.79
C GLN A 54 16.02 -3.12 6.17
N ARG A 55 15.85 -2.90 4.85
CA ARG A 55 16.32 -1.69 4.16
C ARG A 55 15.69 -0.42 4.74
N ARG A 56 14.38 -0.45 5.01
CA ARG A 56 13.67 0.68 5.64
C ARG A 56 14.20 0.99 7.04
N GLU A 57 14.41 -0.02 7.89
CA GLU A 57 14.97 0.20 9.24
C GLU A 57 16.43 0.71 9.16
N LYS A 58 17.20 0.28 8.15
CA LYS A 58 18.54 0.83 7.87
C LYS A 58 18.48 2.33 7.54
N ILE A 59 17.49 2.78 6.76
CA ILE A 59 17.30 4.22 6.46
C ILE A 59 17.00 5.00 7.75
N PHE A 60 16.06 4.52 8.57
CA PHE A 60 15.70 5.21 9.82
C PHE A 60 16.85 5.26 10.83
N SER A 61 17.60 4.17 10.95
CA SER A 61 18.79 4.16 11.82
C SER A 61 19.87 5.10 11.31
N GLY A 62 20.11 5.16 9.99
CA GLY A 62 21.02 6.11 9.36
C GLY A 62 20.61 7.57 9.57
N GLU A 63 19.33 7.90 9.39
CA GLU A 63 18.78 9.23 9.67
C GLU A 63 18.98 9.63 11.13
N ARG A 64 18.70 8.72 12.07
CA ARG A 64 18.89 8.97 13.50
C ARG A 64 20.36 9.21 13.85
N ALA A 65 21.27 8.48 13.23
CA ALA A 65 22.71 8.68 13.42
C ALA A 65 23.13 10.07 12.96
N LEU A 66 22.66 10.52 11.79
CA LEU A 66 22.91 11.86 11.26
C LEU A 66 22.37 12.96 12.19
N LEU A 67 21.14 12.82 12.70
CA LEU A 67 20.56 13.77 13.65
C LEU A 67 21.37 13.84 14.96
N THR A 68 21.82 12.70 15.46
CA THR A 68 22.64 12.62 16.68
C THR A 68 23.99 13.30 16.47
N MET A 69 24.65 13.05 15.33
CA MET A 69 25.89 13.72 14.96
C MET A 69 25.71 15.23 14.87
N ALA A 70 24.65 15.69 14.20
CA ALA A 70 24.36 17.12 14.04
C ALA A 70 24.12 17.80 15.41
N ALA A 71 23.42 17.14 16.33
CA ALA A 71 23.22 17.63 17.68
C ALA A 71 24.54 17.73 18.47
N GLY A 72 25.39 16.69 18.39
CA GLY A 72 26.70 16.68 19.03
C GLY A 72 27.60 17.80 18.52
N TRP A 73 27.70 17.97 17.21
CA TRP A 73 28.52 19.03 16.61
C TRP A 73 28.02 20.43 16.92
N ARG A 74 26.69 20.63 17.01
CA ARG A 74 26.12 21.90 17.48
C ARG A 74 26.59 22.22 18.89
N ALA A 75 26.51 21.26 19.82
CA ALA A 75 26.94 21.45 21.20
C ALA A 75 28.45 21.72 21.33
N GLU A 76 29.28 21.09 20.49
CA GLU A 76 30.72 21.36 20.45
C GLU A 76 31.04 22.76 19.91
N ALA A 77 30.33 23.20 18.87
CA ALA A 77 30.46 24.54 18.30
C ALA A 77 30.06 25.62 19.33
N GLU A 78 28.96 25.41 20.06
CA GLU A 78 28.50 26.32 21.12
C GLU A 78 29.50 26.43 22.29
N ASN A 79 30.22 25.35 22.60
CA ASN A 79 31.22 25.31 23.66
C ASN A 79 32.62 25.75 23.22
N GLY A 80 32.83 26.11 21.95
CA GLY A 80 34.14 26.46 21.41
C GLY A 80 35.16 25.31 21.40
N LYS A 81 34.68 24.06 21.45
CA LYS A 81 35.48 22.82 21.54
C LYS A 81 35.46 22.01 20.24
N MET A 82 35.25 22.68 19.10
CA MET A 82 35.10 21.99 17.82
C MET A 82 36.42 21.31 17.41
N GLU A 83 36.49 19.99 17.55
CA GLU A 83 37.62 19.16 17.07
C GLU A 83 37.64 19.05 15.53
N GLU A 84 38.76 18.50 14.99
CA GLU A 84 39.07 18.35 13.55
C GLU A 84 37.84 18.16 12.65
N SER A 85 37.51 19.23 11.91
CA SER A 85 36.36 19.28 11.01
C SER A 85 36.49 18.32 9.83
N GLU A 86 37.71 17.99 9.39
CA GLU A 86 37.96 17.15 8.22
C GLU A 86 37.52 15.69 8.44
N ASN A 87 37.84 15.12 9.61
CA ASN A 87 37.40 13.77 9.99
C ASN A 87 35.87 13.69 10.13
N LYS A 88 35.26 14.74 10.69
CA LYS A 88 33.81 14.87 10.81
C LYS A 88 33.11 14.97 9.46
N ILE A 89 33.63 15.80 8.55
CA ILE A 89 33.11 15.93 7.19
C ILE A 89 33.20 14.60 6.44
N THR A 90 34.31 13.89 6.57
CA THR A 90 34.51 12.57 5.94
C THR A 90 33.50 11.55 6.47
N LEU A 91 33.29 11.51 7.79
CA LEU A 91 32.30 10.63 8.42
C LEU A 91 30.87 10.95 7.96
N LEU A 92 30.48 12.23 7.90
CA LEU A 92 29.18 12.66 7.39
C LEU A 92 28.99 12.28 5.93
N HIS A 93 30.01 12.49 5.11
CA HIS A 93 29.99 12.12 3.70
C HIS A 93 29.75 10.60 3.53
N SER A 94 30.43 9.78 4.32
CA SER A 94 30.22 8.32 4.35
C SER A 94 28.77 7.95 4.70
N HIS A 95 28.23 8.52 5.79
CA HIS A 95 26.85 8.25 6.20
C HIS A 95 25.80 8.71 5.17
N LEU A 96 25.98 9.88 4.57
CA LEU A 96 25.10 10.37 3.52
C LEU A 96 25.16 9.49 2.27
N THR A 97 26.35 9.00 1.91
CA THR A 97 26.53 8.12 0.76
C THR A 97 25.84 6.78 0.98
N ASP A 98 26.01 6.15 2.14
CA ASP A 98 25.35 4.88 2.48
C ASP A 98 23.82 5.03 2.56
N LEU A 99 23.35 6.15 3.11
CA LEU A 99 21.92 6.46 3.18
C LEU A 99 21.33 6.67 1.78
N LEU A 100 22.00 7.45 0.93
CA LEU A 100 21.58 7.67 -0.46
C LEU A 100 21.55 6.37 -1.26
N ALA A 101 22.58 5.53 -1.14
CA ALA A 101 22.61 4.22 -1.79
C ALA A 101 21.41 3.36 -1.36
N THR A 102 21.12 3.32 -0.05
CA THR A 102 19.98 2.56 0.48
C THR A 102 18.64 3.11 -0.02
N CYS A 103 18.49 4.45 -0.09
CA CYS A 103 17.30 5.10 -0.64
C CYS A 103 17.10 4.80 -2.14
N ILE A 104 18.18 4.80 -2.94
CA ILE A 104 18.10 4.49 -4.38
C ILE A 104 17.59 3.06 -4.58
N THR A 105 18.15 2.09 -3.86
CA THR A 105 17.68 0.69 -3.94
C THR A 105 16.22 0.57 -3.49
N GLN A 106 15.78 1.32 -2.47
CA GLN A 106 14.37 1.34 -2.07
C GLN A 106 13.46 1.94 -3.16
N GLN A 107 13.95 2.93 -3.92
CA GLN A 107 13.18 3.55 -4.99
C GLN A 107 13.07 2.65 -6.23
N GLU A 108 14.11 1.89 -6.57
CA GLU A 108 14.06 0.84 -7.59
C GLU A 108 13.01 -0.22 -7.26
N ASP A 109 12.90 -0.63 -6.00
CA ASP A 109 11.86 -1.55 -5.53
C ASP A 109 10.45 -0.99 -5.72
N ILE A 110 10.23 0.29 -5.42
CA ILE A 110 8.91 0.95 -5.60
C ILE A 110 8.52 0.94 -7.09
N HIS A 111 9.45 1.30 -7.97
CA HIS A 111 9.19 1.27 -9.41
C HIS A 111 8.91 -0.16 -9.90
N SER A 112 9.62 -1.16 -9.40
CA SER A 112 9.37 -2.58 -9.72
C SER A 112 7.96 -3.03 -9.28
N LEU A 113 7.48 -2.56 -8.11
CA LEU A 113 6.09 -2.81 -7.68
C LEU A 113 5.08 -2.11 -8.60
N ASP A 114 5.33 -0.86 -9.00
CA ASP A 114 4.47 -0.13 -9.93
C ASP A 114 4.37 -0.83 -11.30
N ASP A 115 5.49 -1.38 -11.80
CA ASP A 115 5.53 -2.18 -13.03
C ASP A 115 4.71 -3.48 -12.89
N ALA A 116 4.83 -4.18 -11.76
CA ALA A 116 4.04 -5.37 -11.47
C ALA A 116 2.53 -5.04 -11.40
N LEU A 117 2.18 -3.91 -10.77
CA LEU A 117 0.81 -3.41 -10.71
C LEU A 117 0.26 -3.09 -12.11
N ALA A 118 1.06 -2.44 -12.95
CA ALA A 118 0.70 -2.15 -14.34
C ALA A 118 0.49 -3.43 -15.15
N GLN A 119 1.31 -4.45 -14.93
CA GLN A 119 1.17 -5.75 -15.57
C GLN A 119 -0.14 -6.44 -15.16
N VAL A 120 -0.45 -6.48 -13.86
CA VAL A 120 -1.72 -7.03 -13.34
C VAL A 120 -2.90 -6.26 -13.95
N HIS A 121 -2.85 -4.94 -13.97
CA HIS A 121 -3.89 -4.10 -14.56
C HIS A 121 -4.09 -4.38 -16.06
N SER A 122 -2.99 -4.59 -16.81
CA SER A 122 -3.06 -4.93 -18.23
C SER A 122 -3.71 -6.29 -18.47
N ARG A 123 -3.40 -7.30 -17.63
CA ARG A 123 -3.98 -8.64 -17.70
C ARG A 123 -5.46 -8.61 -17.35
N LEU A 124 -5.85 -7.89 -16.31
CA LEU A 124 -7.24 -7.66 -15.95
C LEU A 124 -8.02 -7.07 -17.14
N ARG A 125 -7.49 -6.02 -17.77
CA ARG A 125 -8.12 -5.41 -18.94
C ARG A 125 -8.23 -6.39 -20.11
N GLN A 126 -7.21 -7.22 -20.36
CA GLN A 126 -7.28 -8.27 -21.38
C GLN A 126 -8.36 -9.32 -21.06
N LEU A 127 -8.54 -9.67 -19.79
CA LEU A 127 -9.58 -10.58 -19.34
C LEU A 127 -10.98 -9.97 -19.54
N GLU A 128 -11.14 -8.68 -19.24
CA GLU A 128 -12.40 -7.94 -19.44
C GLU A 128 -12.77 -7.76 -20.92
N GLN A 129 -11.79 -7.62 -21.81
CA GLN A 129 -12.01 -7.33 -23.24
C GLN A 129 -12.15 -8.58 -24.13
N ARG A 130 -11.96 -9.80 -23.60
CA ARG A 130 -11.98 -11.03 -24.42
C ARG A 130 -13.43 -11.49 -24.68
N PRO A 131 -13.91 -11.56 -25.94
CA PRO A 131 -15.29 -11.92 -26.25
C PRO A 131 -15.66 -13.31 -25.71
N VAL A 132 -16.85 -13.45 -25.12
CA VAL A 132 -17.45 -14.75 -24.79
C VAL A 132 -17.83 -15.41 -26.12
N ALA A 133 -16.97 -16.31 -26.61
CA ALA A 133 -17.35 -17.20 -27.70
C ALA A 133 -18.46 -18.15 -27.22
N ALA A 134 -19.35 -18.50 -28.15
CA ALA A 134 -20.52 -19.37 -27.99
C ALA A 134 -20.23 -20.67 -27.20
N PRO A 135 -21.24 -21.35 -26.64
CA PRO A 135 -21.06 -22.40 -25.64
C PRO A 135 -20.56 -23.71 -26.26
N ASP A 136 -19.28 -23.75 -26.63
CA ASP A 136 -18.57 -24.98 -26.94
C ASP A 136 -17.66 -25.36 -25.76
N ALA A 137 -18.10 -26.42 -25.08
CA ALA A 137 -17.40 -27.38 -24.21
C ALA A 137 -15.93 -27.09 -23.77
N SER A 138 -15.63 -25.92 -23.23
CA SER A 138 -14.35 -25.68 -22.55
C SER A 138 -14.53 -24.83 -21.28
N SER A 139 -15.10 -25.44 -20.24
CA SER A 139 -15.14 -24.85 -18.89
C SER A 139 -13.74 -24.56 -18.31
N SER A 140 -12.70 -25.22 -18.86
CA SER A 140 -11.29 -25.05 -18.49
C SER A 140 -10.78 -23.62 -18.73
N ASN A 141 -11.11 -22.97 -19.87
CA ASN A 141 -10.58 -21.63 -20.16
C ASN A 141 -11.09 -20.56 -19.16
N THR A 142 -12.34 -20.65 -18.69
CA THR A 142 -12.86 -19.69 -17.69
C THR A 142 -12.36 -19.97 -16.27
N SER A 143 -12.21 -21.25 -15.90
CA SER A 143 -11.72 -21.64 -14.57
C SER A 143 -10.25 -21.25 -14.39
N ASP A 144 -9.40 -21.56 -15.37
CA ASP A 144 -7.97 -21.24 -15.34
C ASP A 144 -7.73 -19.71 -15.33
N ARG A 145 -8.65 -18.94 -15.90
CA ARG A 145 -8.62 -17.47 -15.90
C ARG A 145 -9.05 -16.86 -14.57
N LEU A 146 -10.04 -17.44 -13.92
CA LEU A 146 -10.51 -16.97 -12.62
C LEU A 146 -9.49 -17.28 -11.54
N GLU A 147 -8.88 -18.46 -11.60
CA GLU A 147 -7.88 -18.95 -10.64
C GLU A 147 -6.58 -18.14 -10.72
N ALA A 148 -6.07 -17.86 -11.93
CA ALA A 148 -4.90 -17.00 -12.10
C ALA A 148 -5.16 -15.55 -11.63
N LEU A 149 -6.39 -15.04 -11.78
CA LEU A 149 -6.76 -13.72 -11.30
C LEU A 149 -6.96 -13.69 -9.77
N GLU A 150 -7.50 -14.76 -9.20
CA GLU A 150 -7.70 -14.92 -7.76
C GLU A 150 -6.36 -14.99 -7.02
N ILE A 151 -5.35 -15.67 -7.60
CA ILE A 151 -3.99 -15.71 -7.07
C ILE A 151 -3.34 -14.32 -7.12
N ASP A 152 -3.41 -13.62 -8.25
CA ASP A 152 -2.80 -12.28 -8.42
C ASP A 152 -3.48 -11.23 -7.51
N VAL A 153 -4.81 -11.27 -7.39
CA VAL A 153 -5.58 -10.36 -6.51
C VAL A 153 -5.40 -10.71 -5.03
N GLY A 154 -5.29 -12.00 -4.67
CA GLY A 154 -4.99 -12.45 -3.33
C GLY A 154 -3.62 -11.93 -2.86
N SER A 155 -2.59 -12.10 -3.68
CA SER A 155 -1.24 -11.58 -3.42
C SER A 155 -1.21 -10.05 -3.28
N LEU A 156 -1.95 -9.34 -4.13
CA LEU A 156 -2.07 -7.88 -4.05
C LEU A 156 -2.80 -7.42 -2.77
N LYS A 157 -3.88 -8.10 -2.40
CA LYS A 157 -4.66 -7.79 -1.19
C LYS A 157 -3.81 -7.95 0.06
N ASP A 158 -3.04 -9.01 0.14
CA ASP A 158 -2.17 -9.28 1.29
C ASP A 158 -1.02 -8.26 1.35
N GLY A 159 -0.42 -7.91 0.21
CA GLY A 159 0.58 -6.84 0.11
C GLY A 159 0.04 -5.47 0.54
N VAL A 160 -1.16 -5.10 0.08
CA VAL A 160 -1.83 -3.85 0.44
C VAL A 160 -2.21 -3.82 1.92
N GLN A 161 -2.73 -4.91 2.47
CA GLN A 161 -3.14 -4.99 3.87
C GLN A 161 -1.94 -4.95 4.83
N LEU A 162 -0.83 -5.60 4.46
CA LEU A 162 0.41 -5.55 5.23
C LEU A 162 1.06 -4.16 5.15
N GLN A 163 1.07 -3.53 3.98
CA GLN A 163 1.56 -2.16 3.81
C GLN A 163 0.72 -1.15 4.61
N GLN A 164 -0.60 -1.33 4.67
CA GLN A 164 -1.49 -0.50 5.47
C GLN A 164 -1.21 -0.65 6.97
N THR A 165 -0.94 -1.88 7.43
CA THR A 165 -0.55 -2.17 8.81
C THR A 165 0.82 -1.57 9.15
N ALA A 166 1.81 -1.70 8.26
CA ALA A 166 3.14 -1.11 8.42
C ALA A 166 3.10 0.42 8.42
N THR A 167 2.19 1.01 7.63
CA THR A 167 1.98 2.47 7.59
C THR A 167 1.36 2.97 8.90
N GLN A 168 0.37 2.25 9.45
CA GLN A 168 -0.21 2.57 10.77
C GLN A 168 0.81 2.42 11.91
N GLN A 169 1.65 1.38 11.86
CA GLN A 169 2.71 1.18 12.84
C GLN A 169 3.77 2.28 12.75
N LEU A 170 4.07 2.75 11.54
CA LEU A 170 4.95 3.88 11.30
C LEU A 170 4.35 5.19 11.84
N GLU A 171 3.08 5.48 11.56
CA GLU A 171 2.37 6.63 12.13
C GLU A 171 2.43 6.60 13.66
N GLN A 172 2.14 5.45 14.28
CA GLN A 172 2.26 5.29 15.73
C GLN A 172 3.70 5.51 16.24
N ARG A 173 4.72 5.00 15.56
CA ARG A 173 6.13 5.20 15.94
C ARG A 173 6.55 6.67 15.80
N ILE A 174 6.10 7.38 14.77
CA ILE A 174 6.34 8.82 14.58
C ILE A 174 5.67 9.62 15.70
N CYS A 175 4.41 9.34 16.00
CA CYS A 175 3.70 9.97 17.11
C CYS A 175 4.38 9.69 18.46
N THR A 176 4.84 8.46 18.69
CA THR A 176 5.53 8.06 19.93
C THR A 176 6.91 8.72 20.04
N ALA A 177 7.69 8.79 18.97
CA ALA A 177 8.98 9.47 18.94
C ALA A 177 8.84 11.00 19.16
N ALA A 178 7.79 11.62 18.61
CA ALA A 178 7.46 13.02 18.88
C ALA A 178 7.11 13.25 20.37
N ASN A 179 6.40 12.31 21.00
CA ASN A 179 6.03 12.36 22.42
C ASN A 179 7.22 12.17 23.39
N HIS A 180 8.33 11.57 22.95
CA HIS A 180 9.56 11.44 23.74
C HIS A 180 10.51 12.65 23.63
N SER A 181 10.23 13.60 22.73
CA SER A 181 10.88 14.92 22.77
C SER A 181 10.23 15.73 23.89
N SER A 182 11.00 16.19 24.89
CA SER A 182 10.46 16.89 26.08
C SER A 182 9.98 18.33 25.80
N SER A 183 9.72 18.65 24.54
CA SER A 183 9.13 19.89 24.07
C SER A 183 7.79 19.50 23.47
N GLU A 184 6.68 20.08 23.93
CA GLU A 184 5.45 20.06 23.13
C GLU A 184 5.83 20.48 21.69
N PRO A 185 5.53 19.66 20.67
CA PRO A 185 5.74 20.06 19.28
C PRO A 185 4.97 21.36 19.06
N ARG A 186 5.68 22.44 18.72
CA ARG A 186 5.03 23.72 18.40
C ARG A 186 4.24 23.52 17.12
N GLU A 187 2.95 23.85 17.16
CA GLU A 187 2.13 23.95 15.95
C GLU A 187 2.85 24.80 14.90
N THR A 188 2.97 24.27 13.68
CA THR A 188 3.46 25.01 12.52
C THR A 188 2.31 25.25 11.55
N THR A 189 2.42 26.27 10.70
CA THR A 189 1.36 26.56 9.71
C THR A 189 1.43 25.52 8.59
N PRO A 190 0.37 24.72 8.36
CA PRO A 190 0.33 23.73 7.29
C PRO A 190 0.45 24.36 5.92
N LYS A 191 1.31 23.80 5.08
CA LYS A 191 1.37 24.11 3.65
C LYS A 191 0.71 22.99 2.85
N PHE A 192 -0.33 23.34 2.10
CA PHE A 192 -1.08 22.41 1.25
C PHE A 192 -0.62 22.48 -0.21
N ASP A 193 0.68 22.64 -0.42
CA ASP A 193 1.27 22.83 -1.75
C ASP A 193 0.94 21.62 -2.66
N GLY A 194 0.36 21.89 -3.83
CA GLY A 194 -0.06 20.85 -4.77
C GLY A 194 -1.23 19.97 -4.30
N GLN A 195 -1.94 20.34 -3.23
CA GLN A 195 -3.28 19.81 -2.97
C GLN A 195 -4.31 20.75 -3.59
N GLU A 196 -5.33 20.19 -4.24
CA GLU A 196 -6.44 20.98 -4.80
C GLU A 196 -7.45 21.35 -3.71
N ILE A 197 -8.31 22.33 -3.99
CA ILE A 197 -9.47 22.63 -3.15
C ILE A 197 -10.49 21.50 -3.28
N PHE A 198 -11.04 21.06 -2.15
CA PHE A 198 -12.13 20.10 -2.13
C PHE A 198 -13.42 20.79 -2.55
N CYS A 199 -13.86 20.50 -3.76
CA CYS A 199 -15.02 21.12 -4.35
C CYS A 199 -15.84 20.05 -5.07
N ASP A 200 -17.15 20.23 -5.14
CA ASP A 200 -18.04 19.39 -5.94
C ASP A 200 -17.74 19.47 -7.44
N SER A 201 -17.12 20.56 -7.90
CA SER A 201 -16.70 20.73 -9.29
C SER A 201 -15.44 19.93 -9.65
N THR A 202 -14.60 19.59 -8.67
CA THR A 202 -13.41 18.78 -8.92
C THR A 202 -13.82 17.31 -8.83
N LYS A 203 -13.57 16.52 -9.89
CA LYS A 203 -13.81 15.06 -9.90
C LYS A 203 -12.81 14.30 -9.02
N THR A 204 -12.30 14.94 -7.97
CA THR A 204 -11.26 14.44 -7.10
C THR A 204 -11.87 13.40 -6.18
N ASN A 205 -11.28 12.21 -6.14
CA ASN A 205 -11.73 11.16 -5.24
C ASN A 205 -11.61 11.68 -3.78
N PRO A 206 -12.70 11.67 -2.99
CA PRO A 206 -12.71 12.22 -1.65
C PRO A 206 -11.74 11.49 -0.71
N ILE A 207 -11.58 10.17 -0.86
CA ILE A 207 -10.78 9.37 0.09
C ILE A 207 -9.29 9.74 0.04
N PRO A 208 -8.59 9.73 -1.11
CA PRO A 208 -7.20 10.18 -1.19
C PRO A 208 -7.02 11.65 -0.78
N TRP A 209 -8.01 12.50 -1.07
CA TRP A 209 -7.96 13.91 -0.70
C TRP A 209 -7.94 14.10 0.82
N PHE A 210 -8.87 13.46 1.54
CA PHE A 210 -8.94 13.55 3.01
C PHE A 210 -7.71 12.94 3.67
N ARG A 211 -7.19 11.82 3.15
CA ARG A 211 -5.95 11.21 3.66
C ARG A 211 -4.75 12.15 3.55
N LYS A 212 -4.57 12.83 2.40
CA LYS A 212 -3.48 13.80 2.21
C LYS A 212 -3.65 15.04 3.10
N PHE A 213 -4.89 15.51 3.26
CA PHE A 213 -5.23 16.64 4.13
C PHE A 213 -4.89 16.34 5.60
N GLU A 214 -5.36 15.20 6.11
CA GLU A 214 -5.14 14.79 7.50
C GLU A 214 -3.66 14.56 7.81
N LEU A 215 -2.93 13.89 6.91
CA LEU A 215 -1.50 13.69 7.04
C LEU A 215 -0.74 15.02 7.13
N THR A 216 -1.14 16.01 6.32
CA THR A 216 -0.54 17.35 6.33
C THR A 216 -0.77 18.04 7.67
N LEU A 217 -1.96 17.93 8.26
CA LEU A 217 -2.25 18.48 9.59
C LEU A 217 -1.45 17.79 10.70
N GLN A 218 -1.30 16.46 10.63
CA GLN A 218 -0.52 15.69 11.59
C GLN A 218 0.97 16.04 11.55
N LEU A 219 1.56 16.15 10.35
CA LEU A 219 2.96 16.53 10.16
C LEU A 219 3.29 17.93 10.72
N HIS A 220 2.30 18.84 10.70
CA HIS A 220 2.46 20.20 11.23
C HIS A 220 2.00 20.34 12.68
N TYR A 221 1.69 19.21 13.35
CA TYR A 221 1.23 19.13 14.74
C TYR A 221 0.01 20.00 15.05
N VAL A 222 -0.88 20.18 14.07
CA VAL A 222 -2.07 21.00 14.26
C VAL A 222 -3.01 20.31 15.24
N LYS A 223 -3.34 21.00 16.34
CA LYS A 223 -4.33 20.50 17.31
C LYS A 223 -5.67 20.25 16.63
N GLU A 224 -6.31 19.14 16.97
CA GLU A 224 -7.58 18.68 16.40
C GLU A 224 -8.66 19.77 16.36
N ARG A 225 -8.76 20.56 17.44
CA ARG A 225 -9.65 21.72 17.52
C ARG A 225 -9.46 22.78 16.43
N LYS A 226 -8.35 22.78 15.67
CA LYS A 226 -8.06 23.71 14.57
C LYS A 226 -8.25 23.07 13.19
N HIS A 227 -8.45 21.75 13.10
CA HIS A 227 -8.59 21.03 11.84
C HIS A 227 -9.72 21.59 10.99
N HIS A 228 -10.83 21.97 11.63
CA HIS A 228 -11.98 22.57 10.96
C HIS A 228 -11.65 23.87 10.21
N VAL A 229 -10.74 24.72 10.72
CA VAL A 229 -10.39 26.00 10.07
C VAL A 229 -9.69 25.71 8.75
N TYR A 230 -8.79 24.72 8.76
CA TYR A 230 -8.11 24.27 7.57
C TYR A 230 -9.06 23.56 6.62
N LEU A 231 -9.98 22.74 7.12
CA LEU A 231 -10.96 22.05 6.28
C LEU A 231 -11.85 23.07 5.56
N TYR A 232 -12.30 24.11 6.27
CA TYR A 232 -13.07 25.21 5.69
C TYR A 232 -12.26 25.96 4.62
N SER A 233 -11.03 26.36 4.93
CA SER A 233 -10.11 27.04 3.98
C SER A 233 -9.80 26.20 2.73
N ARG A 234 -9.86 24.87 2.87
CA ARG A 234 -9.57 23.91 1.82
C ARG A 234 -10.81 23.33 1.14
N SER A 235 -12.00 23.82 1.48
CA SER A 235 -13.27 23.48 0.85
C SER A 235 -13.73 24.61 -0.07
N GLY A 236 -14.44 24.28 -1.14
CA GLY A 236 -15.04 25.22 -2.06
C GLY A 236 -16.43 24.76 -2.51
N GLY A 237 -17.14 25.62 -3.24
CA GLY A 237 -18.41 25.29 -3.88
C GLY A 237 -19.46 24.76 -2.89
N ALA A 238 -20.16 23.69 -3.28
CA ALA A 238 -21.20 23.09 -2.46
C ALA A 238 -20.66 22.50 -1.15
N CYS A 239 -19.40 22.07 -1.10
CA CYS A 239 -18.77 21.56 0.12
C CYS A 239 -18.60 22.67 1.17
N GLN A 240 -18.22 23.87 0.75
CA GLN A 240 -18.11 25.01 1.65
C GLN A 240 -19.49 25.50 2.11
N ALA A 241 -20.47 25.58 1.20
CA ALA A 241 -21.86 25.92 1.54
C ALA A 241 -22.50 24.91 2.51
N TRP A 242 -22.13 23.63 2.41
CA TRP A 242 -22.54 22.60 3.35
C TRP A 242 -21.94 22.81 4.75
N LEU A 243 -20.65 23.17 4.84
CA LEU A 243 -20.02 23.55 6.11
C LEU A 243 -20.68 24.80 6.73
N ASP A 244 -20.98 25.82 5.92
CA ASP A 244 -21.68 27.02 6.37
C ASP A 244 -23.07 26.70 6.94
N ASN A 245 -23.81 25.79 6.28
CA ASN A 245 -25.10 25.34 6.76
C ASN A 245 -24.98 24.61 8.11
N LEU A 246 -23.99 23.74 8.26
CA LEU A 246 -23.72 23.04 9.51
C LEU A 246 -23.44 23.99 10.67
N LEU A 247 -22.59 24.99 10.44
CA LEU A 247 -22.25 26.02 11.43
C LEU A 247 -23.45 26.89 11.80
N SER A 248 -24.20 27.33 10.79
CA SER A 248 -25.36 28.23 10.96
C SER A 248 -26.58 27.53 11.58
N LYS A 249 -26.90 26.32 11.13
CA LYS A 249 -28.14 25.62 11.48
C LYS A 249 -28.08 24.92 12.83
N TYR A 250 -26.91 24.42 13.22
CA TYR A 250 -26.75 23.70 14.49
C TYR A 250 -26.11 24.55 15.60
N GLY A 251 -25.70 25.79 15.31
CA GLY A 251 -25.06 26.68 16.29
C GLY A 251 -23.76 26.09 16.87
N VAL A 252 -23.15 25.16 16.14
CA VAL A 252 -21.96 24.44 16.57
C VAL A 252 -20.76 25.30 16.22
N MET A 253 -19.98 25.69 17.22
CA MET A 253 -18.66 26.29 17.00
C MET A 253 -17.87 25.34 16.10
N ALA A 254 -17.16 25.86 15.11
CA ALA A 254 -16.47 25.01 14.15
C ALA A 254 -15.46 24.04 14.82
N ALA A 255 -14.98 24.38 16.04
CA ALA A 255 -14.20 23.49 16.92
C ALA A 255 -14.95 22.22 17.39
N ASP A 256 -16.26 22.28 17.51
CA ASP A 256 -17.13 21.22 18.05
C ASP A 256 -17.81 20.40 16.94
N LEU A 257 -17.51 20.67 15.67
CA LEU A 257 -18.11 20.00 14.52
C LEU A 257 -17.89 18.48 14.53
N HIS A 258 -16.75 18.04 15.07
CA HIS A 258 -16.41 16.63 15.28
C HIS A 258 -17.44 15.87 16.14
N THR A 259 -18.14 16.57 17.05
CA THR A 259 -19.15 15.96 17.93
C THR A 259 -20.47 15.62 17.23
N LYS A 260 -20.68 16.12 16.00
CA LYS A 260 -21.93 15.93 15.24
C LYS A 260 -21.79 15.05 14.00
N ILE A 261 -20.55 14.72 13.61
CA ILE A 261 -20.25 13.98 12.38
C ILE A 261 -19.99 12.47 12.65
N SER A 262 -19.98 12.01 13.91
CA SER A 262 -19.95 10.57 14.25
C SER A 262 -21.23 9.83 13.90
#